data_AF-A0A3Q0RWY4-F1
#
_entry.id   AF-A0A3Q0RWY4-F1
#
_cell.length_a   1.000
_cell.length_b   1.000
_cell.length_c   1.000
_cell.angle_alpha   90.00
_cell.angle_beta   90.00
_cell.angle_gamma   90.00
#
_symmetry.space_group_name_H-M   'P 1'
#
loop_
_entity.id
_entity.type
_entity.pdbx_description
1 polymer ?
#
loop_
_entity_poly.entity_id
_entity_poly.type
_entity_poly.pdbx_seq_one_letter_code
_entity_poly.pdbx_strand_id
1 'polypeptide(L)'
;MFLISHVLPQVKGFIHKVHPPQQSLNDSLEGEIQAFLIDEDQLHTYDDLTKVNPVTPATVLKCLQARYSMKVFYTHAGCTLVALNPFQPIPDLYTLDVMKEYHCAPQPQEFKPHIFIVAEEAYRNIRGQLEPVNQSLVVSGESGAGKTWTSRCLMKYYATVAAVSCMVKSQDTVERIERRVLDSNPVMEAFGETKRGVCIHVKM
;
A
#
# COMPACT_ATOMS: atom_id res chain seq x y z
N MET A 1 3.18 -8.87 8.04
CA MET A 1 2.20 -8.24 7.12
C MET A 1 1.88 -6.85 7.66
N PHE A 2 1.74 -5.87 6.77
CA PHE A 2 1.26 -4.53 7.12
C PHE A 2 0.38 -3.99 6.00
N LEU A 3 -0.49 -3.05 6.34
CA LEU A 3 -1.43 -2.41 5.45
C LEU A 3 -0.97 -0.98 5.19
N ILE A 4 -1.03 -0.57 3.94
CA ILE A 4 -0.87 0.83 3.53
C ILE A 4 -2.22 1.28 3.01
N SER A 5 -2.78 2.31 3.63
CA SER A 5 -4.05 2.91 3.21
C SER A 5 -3.83 4.39 2.93
N HIS A 6 -4.37 4.86 1.81
CA HIS A 6 -4.51 6.28 1.54
C HIS A 6 -5.76 6.80 2.26
N VAL A 7 -5.59 7.83 3.08
CA VAL A 7 -6.66 8.47 3.85
C VAL A 7 -6.82 9.90 3.37
N LEU A 8 -7.90 10.13 2.62
CA LEU A 8 -8.36 11.49 2.33
C LEU A 8 -8.85 12.15 3.62
N PRO A 9 -8.58 13.44 3.86
CA PRO A 9 -9.25 14.18 4.92
C PRO A 9 -10.77 14.17 4.63
N GLN A 10 -11.51 13.58 5.55
CA GLN A 10 -12.95 13.34 5.44
C GLN A 10 -13.74 14.66 5.45
N VAL A 11 -14.58 14.89 4.43
CA VAL A 11 -15.77 15.74 4.55
C VAL A 11 -16.92 14.87 5.08
N LYS A 12 -17.60 15.34 6.12
CA LYS A 12 -18.59 14.64 6.95
C LYS A 12 -19.68 13.88 6.17
N GLY A 13 -19.72 12.57 6.41
CA GLY A 13 -20.85 11.67 6.68
C GLY A 13 -22.27 11.92 6.14
N PHE A 14 -22.81 10.89 5.49
CA PHE A 14 -24.24 10.54 5.50
C PHE A 14 -24.38 9.04 5.76
N ILE A 15 -25.04 8.66 6.86
CA ILE A 15 -25.39 7.27 7.18
C ILE A 15 -26.82 7.02 6.73
N HIS A 16 -27.03 6.06 5.82
CA HIS A 16 -28.34 5.46 5.58
C HIS A 16 -28.36 4.07 6.23
N LYS A 17 -29.39 3.85 7.07
CA LYS A 17 -29.62 2.61 7.81
C LYS A 17 -30.51 1.71 6.95
N VAL A 18 -30.03 0.50 6.61
CA VAL A 18 -30.82 -0.51 5.89
C VAL A 18 -31.00 -1.74 6.79
N HIS A 19 -32.21 -2.28 6.77
CA HIS A 19 -32.69 -3.42 7.56
C HIS A 19 -32.46 -4.74 6.80
N PRO A 20 -32.20 -5.89 7.45
CA PRO A 20 -32.03 -7.16 6.74
C PRO A 20 -33.36 -7.93 6.61
N PRO A 21 -33.57 -8.71 5.53
CA PRO A 21 -34.49 -9.85 5.55
C PRO A 21 -33.74 -11.19 5.57
N GLN A 22 -34.48 -12.23 5.95
CA GLN A 22 -34.02 -13.55 6.41
C GLN A 22 -33.65 -14.55 5.31
N GLN A 23 -32.62 -15.35 5.64
CA GLN A 23 -32.25 -16.74 5.31
C GLN A 23 -32.90 -17.51 4.14
N SER A 24 -32.05 -18.25 3.40
CA SER A 24 -32.40 -19.58 2.86
C SER A 24 -31.22 -20.55 2.97
N LEU A 25 -31.50 -21.81 3.33
CA LEU A 25 -30.57 -22.87 3.76
C LEU A 25 -29.91 -23.65 2.61
N ASN A 26 -29.93 -23.12 1.37
CA ASN A 26 -29.42 -23.81 0.18
C ASN A 26 -28.01 -23.35 -0.25
N ASP A 27 -27.47 -22.27 0.32
CA ASP A 27 -26.17 -21.68 -0.06
C ASP A 27 -24.94 -22.45 0.49
N SER A 28 -25.14 -23.43 1.37
CA SER A 28 -24.02 -24.08 2.08
C SER A 28 -23.25 -25.09 1.21
N LEU A 29 -23.91 -25.74 0.25
CA LEU A 29 -23.29 -26.80 -0.55
C LEU A 29 -22.56 -26.26 -1.79
N GLU A 30 -23.10 -25.21 -2.43
CA GLU A 30 -22.43 -24.53 -3.54
C GLU A 30 -21.17 -23.79 -3.08
N GLY A 31 -21.20 -23.17 -1.89
CA GLY A 31 -20.02 -22.52 -1.30
C GLY A 31 -18.88 -23.50 -1.00
N GLU A 32 -19.21 -24.73 -0.59
CA GLU A 32 -18.23 -25.81 -0.36
C GLU A 32 -17.63 -26.32 -1.68
N ILE A 33 -18.43 -26.49 -2.74
CA ILE A 33 -17.95 -26.91 -4.06
C ILE A 33 -17.07 -25.82 -4.69
N GLN A 34 -17.44 -24.54 -4.56
CA GLN A 34 -16.64 -23.41 -5.04
C GLN A 34 -15.29 -23.30 -4.31
N ALA A 35 -15.26 -23.59 -3.00
CA ALA A 35 -14.04 -23.63 -2.22
C ALA A 35 -13.09 -24.79 -2.64
N PHE A 36 -13.65 -25.89 -3.17
CA PHE A 36 -12.89 -27.00 -3.75
C PHE A 36 -12.36 -26.73 -5.16
N LEU A 37 -12.92 -25.77 -5.89
CA LEU A 37 -12.56 -25.43 -7.28
C LEU A 37 -11.54 -24.28 -7.39
N ILE A 38 -10.92 -23.87 -6.29
CA ILE A 38 -9.81 -22.92 -6.36
C ILE A 38 -8.65 -23.64 -7.05
N ASP A 39 -8.33 -23.18 -8.26
CA ASP A 39 -7.09 -23.55 -8.92
C ASP A 39 -5.92 -22.94 -8.12
N GLU A 40 -5.43 -23.71 -7.14
CA GLU A 40 -4.36 -23.31 -6.22
C GLU A 40 -3.12 -22.84 -6.98
N ASP A 41 -2.87 -23.37 -8.19
CA ASP A 41 -1.74 -22.99 -9.03
C ASP A 41 -1.87 -21.56 -9.55
N GLN A 42 -3.08 -21.04 -9.72
CA GLN A 42 -3.31 -19.68 -10.22
C GLN A 42 -3.40 -18.63 -9.11
N LEU A 43 -3.39 -19.04 -7.85
CA LEU A 43 -3.69 -18.14 -6.74
C LEU A 43 -2.66 -17.00 -6.60
N HIS A 44 -1.42 -17.24 -7.03
CA HIS A 44 -0.35 -16.23 -7.06
C HIS A 44 -0.59 -15.10 -8.08
N THR A 45 -1.47 -15.29 -9.07
CA THR A 45 -1.74 -14.31 -10.14
C THR A 45 -2.70 -13.20 -9.71
N TYR A 46 -3.41 -13.38 -8.60
CA TYR A 46 -4.36 -12.39 -8.11
C TYR A 46 -3.66 -11.17 -7.51
N ASP A 47 -3.70 -10.07 -8.25
CA ASP A 47 -3.18 -8.78 -7.78
C ASP A 47 -4.11 -8.06 -6.79
N ASP A 48 -5.36 -8.50 -6.66
CA ASP A 48 -6.34 -8.00 -5.70
C ASP A 48 -7.04 -9.16 -4.97
N LEU A 49 -6.90 -9.20 -3.65
CA LEU A 49 -7.47 -10.23 -2.77
C LEU A 49 -9.01 -10.24 -2.79
N THR A 50 -9.65 -9.14 -3.18
CA THR A 50 -11.12 -9.09 -3.30
C THR A 50 -11.65 -9.91 -4.48
N LYS A 51 -10.76 -10.29 -5.41
CA LYS A 51 -11.08 -11.12 -6.59
C LYS A 51 -10.94 -12.63 -6.34
N VAL A 52 -10.42 -13.02 -5.18
CA VAL A 52 -10.33 -14.43 -4.77
C VAL A 52 -11.72 -14.93 -4.41
N ASN A 53 -12.15 -16.07 -4.94
CA ASN A 53 -13.49 -16.61 -4.70
C ASN A 53 -13.42 -18.04 -4.11
N PRO A 54 -14.04 -18.33 -2.97
CA PRO A 54 -14.67 -17.38 -2.04
C PRO A 54 -13.65 -16.50 -1.31
N VAL A 55 -14.02 -15.25 -0.96
CA VAL A 55 -13.20 -14.38 -0.11
C VAL A 55 -13.34 -14.84 1.34
N THR A 56 -12.41 -15.65 1.81
CA THR A 56 -12.37 -16.15 3.20
C THR A 56 -10.97 -15.92 3.79
N PRO A 57 -10.81 -15.89 5.12
CA PRO A 57 -9.48 -15.79 5.71
C PRO A 57 -8.52 -16.89 5.25
N ALA A 58 -9.03 -18.11 5.02
CA ALA A 58 -8.23 -19.24 4.56
C ALA A 58 -7.73 -19.06 3.11
N THR A 59 -8.61 -18.65 2.20
CA THR A 59 -8.28 -18.44 0.78
C THR A 59 -7.38 -17.23 0.57
N VAL A 60 -7.62 -16.14 1.33
CA VAL A 60 -6.72 -14.98 1.36
C VAL A 60 -5.33 -15.36 1.86
N LEU A 61 -5.23 -16.16 2.93
CA LEU A 61 -3.94 -16.60 3.45
C LEU A 61 -3.18 -17.45 2.44
N LYS A 62 -3.85 -18.42 1.81
CA LYS A 62 -3.27 -19.24 0.74
C LYS A 62 -2.76 -18.37 -0.42
N CYS A 63 -3.53 -17.35 -0.80
CA CYS A 63 -3.14 -16.43 -1.87
C CYS A 63 -1.87 -15.65 -1.53
N LEU A 64 -1.82 -15.08 -0.33
CA LEU A 64 -0.65 -14.40 0.16
C LEU A 64 0.58 -15.33 0.25
N GLN A 65 0.39 -16.58 0.65
CA GLN A 65 1.45 -17.59 0.68
C GLN A 65 1.96 -17.94 -0.73
N ALA A 66 1.06 -18.16 -1.68
CA ALA A 66 1.40 -18.45 -3.08
C ALA A 66 2.18 -17.27 -3.71
N ARG A 67 1.70 -16.03 -3.51
CA ARG A 67 2.38 -14.81 -3.97
C ARG A 67 3.75 -14.63 -3.33
N TYR A 68 3.87 -14.88 -2.03
CA TYR A 68 5.14 -14.79 -1.32
C TYR A 68 6.17 -15.80 -1.88
N SER A 69 5.76 -17.04 -2.15
CA SER A 69 6.62 -18.06 -2.78
C SER A 69 7.12 -17.64 -4.16
N MET A 70 6.30 -16.87 -4.89
CA MET A 70 6.65 -16.27 -6.20
C MET A 70 7.42 -14.94 -6.09
N LYS A 71 7.88 -14.56 -4.88
CA LYS A 71 8.57 -13.30 -4.59
C LYS A 71 7.75 -12.04 -4.95
N VAL A 72 6.43 -12.13 -4.83
CA VAL A 72 5.50 -11.01 -5.00
C VAL A 72 5.01 -10.56 -3.63
N PHE A 73 5.49 -9.39 -3.19
CA PHE A 73 5.33 -8.94 -1.79
C PHE A 73 4.21 -7.92 -1.57
N TYR A 74 3.61 -7.41 -2.65
CA TYR A 74 2.56 -6.41 -2.62
C TYR A 74 1.30 -6.95 -3.29
N THR A 75 0.14 -6.72 -2.67
CA THR A 75 -1.16 -7.17 -3.20
C THR A 75 -2.23 -6.18 -2.79
N HIS A 76 -3.16 -5.84 -3.68
CA HIS A 76 -4.31 -5.03 -3.31
C HIS A 76 -5.29 -5.82 -2.45
N ALA A 77 -5.98 -5.10 -1.57
CA ALA A 77 -7.17 -5.54 -0.86
C ALA A 77 -8.18 -4.39 -0.93
N GLY A 78 -8.86 -4.30 -2.08
CA GLY A 78 -9.69 -3.14 -2.43
C GLY A 78 -8.84 -1.87 -2.48
N CYS A 79 -9.23 -0.83 -1.72
CA CYS A 79 -8.51 0.44 -1.65
C CYS A 79 -7.23 0.41 -0.80
N THR A 80 -6.89 -0.73 -0.18
CA THR A 80 -5.70 -0.87 0.65
C THR A 80 -4.64 -1.71 -0.04
N LEU A 81 -3.38 -1.49 0.30
CA LEU A 81 -2.26 -2.31 -0.18
C LEU A 81 -1.74 -3.17 0.97
N VAL A 82 -1.80 -4.48 0.79
CA VAL A 82 -1.16 -5.47 1.65
C VAL A 82 0.30 -5.60 1.25
N ALA A 83 1.20 -5.46 2.22
CA ALA A 83 2.62 -5.69 2.05
C ALA A 83 3.13 -6.81 2.98
N LEU A 84 3.88 -7.74 2.39
CA LEU A 84 4.56 -8.83 3.09
C LEU A 84 6.05 -8.49 3.18
N ASN A 85 6.62 -8.61 4.38
CA ASN A 85 8.04 -8.35 4.58
C ASN A 85 8.85 -9.54 4.02
N PRO A 86 9.73 -9.34 3.02
CA PRO A 86 10.57 -10.42 2.49
C PRO A 86 11.69 -10.86 3.46
N PHE A 87 11.95 -10.10 4.53
CA PHE A 87 13.07 -10.28 5.47
C PHE A 87 14.46 -10.32 4.84
N GLN A 88 14.56 -9.93 3.57
CA GLN A 88 15.79 -9.82 2.80
C GLN A 88 15.70 -8.61 1.88
N PRO A 89 16.83 -7.97 1.56
CA PRO A 89 16.85 -6.95 0.51
C PRO A 89 16.43 -7.59 -0.81
N ILE A 90 15.51 -6.94 -1.52
CA ILE A 90 15.12 -7.33 -2.87
C ILE A 90 15.76 -6.28 -3.81
N PRO A 91 16.86 -6.64 -4.50
CA PRO A 91 17.43 -5.78 -5.53
C PRO A 91 16.34 -5.41 -6.54
N ASP A 92 16.47 -4.25 -7.16
CA ASP A 92 15.61 -3.78 -8.25
C ASP A 92 14.19 -3.31 -7.88
N LEU A 93 13.63 -3.72 -6.74
CA LEU A 93 12.24 -3.37 -6.37
C LEU A 93 12.03 -1.88 -6.02
N TYR A 94 13.06 -1.21 -5.49
CA TYR A 94 12.98 0.18 -5.01
C TYR A 94 14.02 1.11 -5.65
N THR A 95 14.41 0.81 -6.89
CA THR A 95 15.39 1.61 -7.63
C THR A 95 14.79 2.95 -8.07
N LEU A 96 15.66 3.92 -8.34
CA LEU A 96 15.24 5.22 -8.85
C LEU A 96 14.53 5.11 -10.20
N ASP A 97 14.91 4.13 -11.01
CA ASP A 97 14.30 3.93 -12.33
C ASP A 97 12.87 3.41 -12.19
N VAL A 98 12.62 2.46 -11.28
CA VAL A 98 11.25 2.02 -10.96
C VAL A 98 10.41 3.18 -10.40
N MET A 99 10.96 4.01 -9.52
CA MET A 99 10.23 5.20 -9.02
C MET A 99 9.82 6.14 -10.17
N LYS A 100 10.72 6.40 -11.12
CA LYS A 100 10.43 7.23 -12.30
C LYS A 100 9.43 6.57 -13.23
N GLU A 101 9.51 5.24 -13.41
CA GLU A 101 8.59 4.47 -14.25
C GLU A 101 7.15 4.63 -13.76
N TYR A 102 6.91 4.45 -12.45
CA TYR A 102 5.59 4.66 -11.84
C TYR A 102 5.11 6.11 -11.97
N HIS A 103 6.01 7.09 -11.83
CA HIS A 103 5.64 8.50 -11.94
C HIS A 103 5.25 8.90 -13.38
N CYS A 104 6.02 8.43 -14.37
CA CYS A 104 5.81 8.76 -15.78
C CYS A 104 4.66 7.98 -16.42
N ALA A 105 4.21 6.87 -15.82
CA ALA A 105 3.14 6.04 -16.36
C ALA A 105 1.81 6.81 -16.42
N PRO A 106 1.07 6.84 -17.54
CA PRO A 106 -0.23 7.53 -17.59
C PRO A 106 -1.26 6.88 -16.65
N GLN A 107 -1.24 5.55 -16.53
CA GLN A 107 -2.17 4.76 -15.72
C GLN A 107 -1.41 3.81 -14.78
N PRO A 108 -0.80 4.32 -13.68
CA PRO A 108 0.01 3.52 -12.76
C PRO A 108 -0.77 2.40 -12.06
N GLN A 109 -2.10 2.50 -12.00
CA GLN A 109 -2.99 1.47 -11.48
C GLN A 109 -3.04 0.19 -12.34
N GLU A 110 -2.59 0.24 -13.60
CA GLU A 110 -2.50 -0.94 -14.48
C GLU A 110 -1.22 -1.75 -14.22
N PHE A 111 -0.27 -1.19 -13.46
CA PHE A 111 0.95 -1.88 -13.10
C PHE A 111 0.70 -2.87 -11.97
N LYS A 112 1.64 -3.80 -11.78
CA LYS A 112 1.60 -4.73 -10.65
C LYS A 112 1.52 -3.96 -9.33
N PRO A 113 0.79 -4.49 -8.32
CA PRO A 113 0.62 -3.84 -7.03
C PRO A 113 1.98 -3.45 -6.46
N HIS A 114 2.12 -2.18 -6.09
CA HIS A 114 3.35 -1.66 -5.54
C HIS A 114 3.08 -0.44 -4.66
N ILE A 115 3.98 -0.18 -3.72
CA ILE A 115 3.86 0.98 -2.84
C ILE A 115 3.89 2.32 -3.58
N PHE A 116 4.58 2.37 -4.72
CA PHE A 116 4.66 3.58 -5.54
C PHE A 116 3.34 3.93 -6.22
N ILE A 117 2.43 2.96 -6.44
CA ILE A 117 1.07 3.26 -6.91
C ILE A 117 0.34 4.14 -5.89
N VAL A 118 0.41 3.75 -4.62
CA VAL A 118 -0.24 4.48 -3.52
C VAL A 118 0.39 5.86 -3.32
N ALA A 119 1.70 5.97 -3.50
CA ALA A 119 2.40 7.25 -3.46
C ALA A 119 2.03 8.18 -4.62
N GLU A 120 1.97 7.63 -5.84
CA GLU A 120 1.63 8.36 -7.05
C GLU A 120 0.17 8.81 -7.05
N GLU A 121 -0.75 7.97 -6.56
CA GLU A 121 -2.15 8.34 -6.38
C GLU A 121 -2.29 9.55 -5.46
N ALA A 122 -1.65 9.53 -4.29
CA ALA A 122 -1.63 10.66 -3.37
C ALA A 122 -1.02 11.92 -4.02
N TYR A 123 0.08 11.79 -4.75
CA TYR A 123 0.71 12.90 -5.46
C TYR A 123 -0.21 13.52 -6.53
N ARG A 124 -0.84 12.68 -7.35
CA ARG A 124 -1.78 13.12 -8.40
C ARG A 124 -3.03 13.77 -7.82
N ASN A 125 -3.53 13.27 -6.70
CA ASN A 125 -4.67 13.86 -6.01
C ASN A 125 -4.38 15.30 -5.56
N ILE A 126 -3.16 15.58 -5.08
CA ILE A 126 -2.74 16.94 -4.73
C ILE A 126 -2.64 17.82 -5.99
N ARG A 127 -2.02 17.31 -7.06
CA ARG A 127 -1.78 18.11 -8.29
C ARG A 127 -3.00 18.31 -9.17
N GLY A 128 -3.98 17.41 -9.11
CA GLY A 128 -5.19 17.46 -9.93
C GLY A 128 -6.27 18.38 -9.38
N GLN A 129 -6.13 18.86 -8.15
CA GLN A 129 -7.12 19.73 -7.50
C GLN A 129 -6.77 21.21 -7.68
N LEU A 130 -7.80 22.05 -7.89
CA LEU A 130 -7.66 23.50 -7.98
C LEU A 130 -7.17 24.09 -6.64
N GLU A 131 -7.70 23.57 -5.53
CA GLU A 131 -7.27 23.86 -4.17
C GLU A 131 -6.62 22.60 -3.59
N PRO A 132 -5.28 22.57 -3.39
CA PRO A 132 -4.58 21.39 -2.93
C PRO A 132 -5.08 20.92 -1.55
N VAL A 133 -5.64 19.71 -1.50
CA VAL A 133 -6.01 19.07 -0.23
C VAL A 133 -4.87 18.17 0.24
N ASN A 134 -4.46 18.33 1.50
CA ASN A 134 -3.44 17.49 2.13
C ASN A 134 -3.84 16.00 2.07
N GLN A 135 -2.90 15.12 1.75
CA GLN A 135 -3.13 13.68 1.72
C GLN A 135 -2.40 13.00 2.87
N SER A 136 -2.92 11.86 3.33
CA SER A 136 -2.27 11.07 4.38
C SER A 136 -2.12 9.62 3.96
N LEU A 137 -0.92 9.07 4.13
CA LEU A 137 -0.64 7.66 3.97
C LEU A 137 -0.46 7.01 5.34
N VAL A 138 -1.32 6.05 5.66
CA VAL A 138 -1.28 5.33 6.92
C VAL A 138 -0.67 3.95 6.68
N VAL A 139 0.44 3.68 7.35
CA VAL A 139 1.16 2.40 7.32
C VAL A 139 0.98 1.70 8.66
N SER A 140 0.16 0.64 8.69
CA SER A 140 -0.26 -0.05 9.91
C SER A 140 0.22 -1.49 9.94
N GLY A 141 0.73 -1.96 11.07
CA GLY A 141 1.23 -3.33 11.20
C GLY A 141 1.99 -3.57 12.49
N GLU A 142 2.30 -4.82 12.79
CA GLU A 142 3.02 -5.23 14.00
C GLU A 142 4.48 -4.73 14.02
N SER A 143 5.13 -4.84 15.18
CA SER A 143 6.56 -4.56 15.30
C SER A 143 7.36 -5.46 14.35
N GLY A 144 8.39 -4.92 13.69
CA GLY A 144 9.17 -5.68 12.71
C GLY A 144 8.47 -5.96 11.36
N ALA A 145 7.22 -5.52 11.16
CA ALA A 145 6.50 -5.75 9.90
C ALA A 145 7.10 -5.02 8.69
N GLY A 146 7.96 -4.00 8.88
CA GLY A 146 8.57 -3.23 7.79
C GLY A 146 8.00 -1.81 7.62
N LYS A 147 7.25 -1.28 8.60
CA LYS A 147 6.64 0.06 8.54
C LYS A 147 7.66 1.20 8.35
N THR A 148 8.76 1.18 9.10
CA THR A 148 9.81 2.22 9.01
C THR A 148 10.50 2.21 7.65
N TRP A 149 10.82 1.02 7.12
CA TRP A 149 11.39 0.87 5.79
C TRP A 149 10.45 1.41 4.69
N THR A 150 9.18 1.06 4.80
CA THR A 150 8.10 1.54 3.93
C THR A 150 8.00 3.06 3.93
N SER A 151 8.05 3.69 5.11
CA SER A 151 8.03 5.14 5.24
C SER A 151 9.22 5.81 4.55
N ARG A 152 10.43 5.28 4.77
CA ARG A 152 11.64 5.74 4.08
C ARG A 152 11.50 5.64 2.56
N CYS A 153 10.95 4.54 2.07
CA CYS A 153 10.76 4.31 0.65
C CYS A 153 9.77 5.31 0.02
N LEU A 154 8.66 5.59 0.70
CA LEU A 154 7.68 6.61 0.29
C LEU A 154 8.31 8.02 0.25
N MET A 155 9.11 8.37 1.26
CA MET A 155 9.79 9.66 1.29
C MET A 155 10.83 9.80 0.17
N LYS A 156 11.57 8.73 -0.10
CA LYS A 156 12.51 8.69 -1.24
C LYS A 156 11.78 8.81 -2.58
N TYR A 157 10.61 8.20 -2.71
CA TYR A 157 9.75 8.36 -3.88
C TYR A 157 9.37 9.83 -4.10
N TYR A 158 8.79 10.50 -3.10
CA TYR A 158 8.38 11.90 -3.23
C TYR A 158 9.57 12.83 -3.49
N ALA A 159 10.71 12.60 -2.85
CA ALA A 159 11.92 13.38 -3.12
C ALA A 159 12.40 13.20 -4.57
N THR A 160 12.31 11.98 -5.11
CA THR A 160 12.66 11.68 -6.51
C THR A 160 11.71 12.36 -7.48
N VAL A 161 10.40 12.26 -7.25
CA VAL A 161 9.37 12.90 -8.08
C VAL A 161 9.49 14.42 -8.07
N ALA A 162 9.76 15.02 -6.91
CA ALA A 162 9.99 16.46 -6.78
C ALA A 162 11.26 16.89 -7.57
N ALA A 163 12.33 16.10 -7.52
CA ALA A 163 13.56 16.37 -8.28
C ALA A 163 13.40 16.18 -9.79
N VAL A 164 12.44 15.37 -10.25
CA VAL A 164 12.10 15.24 -11.68
C VAL A 164 11.23 16.41 -12.14
N SER A 165 10.30 16.86 -11.29
CA SER A 165 9.37 17.95 -11.60
C SER A 165 10.04 19.34 -11.58
N CYS A 166 11.00 19.53 -10.67
CA CYS A 166 11.82 20.74 -10.59
C CYS A 166 13.10 20.50 -11.39
N MET A 167 13.41 21.30 -12.41
CA MET A 167 14.69 21.27 -13.16
C MET A 167 15.94 21.63 -12.30
N VAL A 168 15.92 21.38 -10.99
CA VAL A 168 17.02 21.63 -10.06
C VAL A 168 17.68 20.30 -9.71
N LYS A 169 18.79 20.01 -10.40
CA LYS A 169 19.70 18.91 -10.06
C LYS A 169 20.16 19.06 -8.60
N SER A 170 19.85 18.11 -7.72
CA SER A 170 20.77 17.72 -6.65
C SER A 170 20.32 16.43 -5.98
N GLN A 171 21.08 15.36 -6.22
CA GLN A 171 21.05 14.12 -5.43
C GLN A 171 21.13 14.42 -3.92
N ASP A 172 21.85 15.50 -3.56
CA ASP A 172 21.95 16.04 -2.20
C ASP A 172 20.59 16.36 -1.54
N THR A 173 19.57 16.75 -2.32
CA THR A 173 18.25 17.09 -1.75
C THR A 173 17.47 15.84 -1.37
N VAL A 174 17.56 14.78 -2.17
CA VAL A 174 16.98 13.47 -1.85
C VAL A 174 17.67 12.89 -0.61
N GLU A 175 19.00 12.92 -0.56
CA GLU A 175 19.76 12.45 0.60
C GLU A 175 19.49 13.26 1.87
N ARG A 176 19.30 14.58 1.74
CA ARG A 176 19.00 15.46 2.89
C ARG A 176 17.61 15.20 3.46
N ILE A 177 16.62 14.95 2.62
CA ILE A 177 15.27 14.56 3.06
C ILE A 177 15.33 13.19 3.72
N GLU A 178 16.02 12.21 3.12
CA GLU A 178 16.19 10.89 3.71
C GLU A 178 16.85 10.99 5.09
N ARG A 179 17.98 11.69 5.24
CA ARG A 179 18.66 11.86 6.55
C ARG A 179 17.78 12.51 7.60
N ARG A 180 17.06 13.60 7.25
CA ARG A 180 16.17 14.28 8.22
C ARG A 180 15.06 13.38 8.75
N VAL A 181 14.56 12.48 7.91
CA VAL A 181 13.58 11.46 8.33
C VAL A 181 14.23 10.47 9.29
N LEU A 182 15.43 9.97 8.97
CA LEU A 182 16.13 8.99 9.80
C LEU A 182 16.53 9.54 11.15
N ASP A 183 17.00 10.78 11.18
CA ASP A 183 17.43 11.46 12.40
C ASP A 183 16.25 11.78 13.34
N SER A 184 15.01 11.75 12.83
CA SER A 184 13.81 11.93 13.65
C SER A 184 13.40 10.66 14.42
N ASN A 185 13.80 9.47 13.95
CA ASN A 185 13.39 8.20 14.55
C ASN A 185 13.93 7.98 15.98
N PRO A 186 15.22 8.23 16.30
CA PRO A 186 15.74 8.03 17.66
C PRO A 186 15.06 8.94 18.69
N VAL A 187 14.67 10.16 18.29
CA VAL A 187 13.97 11.10 19.16
C VAL A 187 12.53 10.65 19.41
N MET A 188 11.83 10.18 18.37
CA MET A 188 10.47 9.67 18.48
C MET A 188 10.39 8.36 19.28
N GLU A 189 11.41 7.51 19.19
CA GLU A 189 11.54 6.28 19.97
C GLU A 189 11.89 6.57 21.45
N ALA A 190 12.67 7.61 21.72
CA ALA A 190 13.08 8.00 23.08
C ALA A 190 11.98 8.69 23.91
N PHE A 191 11.04 9.40 23.28
CA PHE A 191 9.93 10.10 23.96
C PHE A 191 8.63 9.30 24.08
N GLY A 192 8.60 8.09 23.51
CA GLY A 192 7.55 7.11 23.72
C GLY A 192 6.44 7.15 22.69
N GLU A 193 6.36 6.12 21.85
CA GLU A 193 5.09 5.52 21.43
C GLU A 193 5.24 4.02 21.16
N THR A 194 4.70 3.19 22.05
CA THR A 194 4.18 1.86 21.71
C THR A 194 2.84 2.02 20.97
N LYS A 195 2.79 2.79 19.88
CA LYS A 195 1.60 2.88 19.02
C LYS A 195 1.91 2.31 17.64
N ARG A 196 1.02 1.41 17.22
CA ARG A 196 1.24 0.37 16.20
C ARG A 196 1.00 0.84 14.76
N GLY A 197 1.38 2.08 14.43
CA GLY A 197 1.17 2.64 13.07
C GLY A 197 2.09 3.82 12.79
N VAL A 198 2.55 3.94 11.54
CA VAL A 198 3.31 5.08 11.03
C VAL A 198 2.39 5.86 10.08
N CYS A 199 2.18 7.14 10.34
CA CYS A 199 1.35 8.01 9.49
C CYS A 199 2.24 9.04 8.80
N ILE A 200 2.20 9.09 7.47
CA ILE A 200 2.96 10.03 6.64
C ILE A 200 1.97 11.05 6.09
N HIS A 201 2.18 12.32 6.44
CA HIS A 201 1.38 13.43 5.92
C HIS A 201 2.07 13.97 4.67
N VAL A 202 1.38 13.94 3.54
CA VAL A 202 1.85 14.45 2.26
C VAL A 202 1.24 15.83 2.04
N LYS A 203 2.10 16.85 2.08
CA LYS A 203 1.78 18.24 1.77
C LYS A 203 2.70 18.69 0.63
N MET A 204 2.17 19.36 -0.39
CA MET A 204 2.96 20.06 -1.40
C MET A 204 2.63 21.54 -1.40
#